data_AF-A0A1V6FAX9-F1
#
_entry.id   AF-A0A1V6FAX9-F1
#
_cell.length_a   1.000
_cell.length_b   1.000
_cell.length_c   1.000
_cell.angle_alpha   90.00
_cell.angle_beta   90.00
_cell.angle_gamma   90.00
#
_symmetry.space_group_name_H-M   'P 1'
#
loop_
_entity.id
_entity.type
_entity.pdbx_description
1 polymer ?
#
loop_
_entity_poly.entity_id
_entity_poly.type
_entity_poly.pdbx_seq_one_letter_code
_entity_poly.pdbx_strand_id
1 'polypeptide(L)'
;MKIKDLNEGIRVIENYLVTNVTKGISNNGQMYLTVSLQDNTGQIEGRVWDATETDVEVFKQGNFVKVVADVIEYRSNLQLKVMTGEVLNPKDIRLDEFTMASPVKLEVLTAELDKLLSSLSDPDIQKIVERLISDHYEAFITYPAASRLHHEYTHGLLEHTITLANLADRIIEYYLELYEGDWHINRDLVIAGILLHDLGKTIELSGPVLTNYTLEGKLIGHISLINAELLKVCEELEIKSEIPTLLSHIILAHHGKLEYGSPVIPMTKEAFLVSMLDDLDAKMKLIEKALSSTNSGEFTDRLWALDSASFYKPKK
;
A
#
# COMPACT_ATOMS: atom_id res chain seq x y z
N MET A 1 -2.46 -10.87 23.16
CA MET A 1 -3.76 -10.20 22.91
C MET A 1 -3.53 -9.19 21.80
N LYS A 2 -4.41 -9.15 20.80
CA LYS A 2 -4.26 -8.23 19.67
C LYS A 2 -4.92 -6.88 19.98
N ILE A 3 -4.47 -5.81 19.31
CA ILE A 3 -4.97 -4.45 19.52
C ILE A 3 -6.49 -4.38 19.37
N LYS A 4 -7.05 -5.03 18.35
CA LYS A 4 -8.50 -5.08 18.13
C LYS A 4 -9.32 -5.70 19.28
N ASP A 5 -8.68 -6.47 20.15
CA ASP A 5 -9.32 -7.20 21.26
C ASP A 5 -9.09 -6.52 22.63
N LEU A 6 -8.39 -5.37 22.65
CA LEU A 6 -8.10 -4.63 23.88
C LEU A 6 -9.37 -3.99 24.45
N ASN A 7 -9.48 -4.01 25.78
CA ASN A 7 -10.56 -3.40 26.54
C ASN A 7 -9.98 -2.60 27.71
N GLU A 8 -10.67 -1.56 28.17
CA GLU A 8 -10.21 -0.76 29.30
C GLU A 8 -10.02 -1.61 30.57
N GLY A 9 -9.00 -1.28 31.36
CA GLY A 9 -8.82 -1.81 32.72
C GLY A 9 -7.99 -3.09 32.79
N ILE A 10 -7.50 -3.58 31.64
CA ILE A 10 -6.61 -4.74 31.59
C ILE A 10 -5.14 -4.31 31.53
N ARG A 11 -4.27 -5.16 32.09
CA ARG A 11 -2.82 -5.08 31.88
C ARG A 11 -2.42 -6.03 30.77
N VAL A 12 -1.59 -5.57 29.85
CA VAL A 12 -1.08 -6.34 28.72
C VAL A 12 0.43 -6.45 28.74
N ILE A 13 0.94 -7.58 28.25
CA ILE A 13 2.36 -7.86 28.02
C ILE A 13 2.48 -8.41 26.60
N GLU A 14 2.69 -7.53 25.64
CA GLU A 14 2.55 -7.87 24.22
C GLU A 14 3.66 -7.23 23.39
N ASN A 15 3.87 -7.76 22.19
CA ASN A 15 4.87 -7.26 21.28
C ASN A 15 4.24 -6.28 20.28
N TYR A 16 4.92 -5.16 20.02
CA TYR A 16 4.48 -4.15 19.07
C TYR A 16 5.64 -3.65 18.21
N LEU A 17 5.31 -3.13 17.03
CA LEU A 17 6.18 -2.30 16.23
C LEU A 17 5.96 -0.84 16.60
N VAL A 18 7.05 -0.10 16.86
CA VAL A 18 6.96 1.35 17.09
C VAL A 18 6.92 2.07 15.75
N THR A 19 5.75 2.62 15.41
CA THR A 19 5.52 3.27 14.12
C THR A 19 5.78 4.76 14.13
N ASN A 20 5.69 5.39 15.30
CA ASN A 20 6.03 6.79 15.51
C ASN A 20 6.36 7.04 16.99
N VAL A 21 7.19 8.04 17.26
CA VAL A 21 7.47 8.52 18.61
C VAL A 21 7.62 10.03 18.62
N THR A 22 6.92 10.69 19.53
CA THR A 22 7.01 12.14 19.75
C THR A 22 7.46 12.39 21.19
N LYS A 23 8.54 13.17 21.35
CA LYS A 23 8.99 13.62 22.66
C LYS A 23 8.18 14.83 23.10
N GLY A 24 7.77 14.85 24.37
CA GLY A 24 7.11 15.98 25.01
C GLY A 24 7.68 16.27 26.38
N ILE A 25 7.38 17.46 26.89
CA ILE A 25 7.68 17.87 28.27
C ILE A 25 6.34 18.11 28.95
N SER A 26 6.10 17.45 30.07
CA SER A 26 4.84 17.62 30.80
C SER A 26 4.87 18.90 31.65
N ASN A 27 3.74 19.26 32.23
CA ASN A 27 3.61 20.48 33.06
C ASN A 27 4.55 20.51 34.27
N ASN A 28 5.04 19.35 34.72
CA ASN A 28 6.00 19.25 35.83
C ASN A 28 7.47 19.29 35.38
N GLY A 29 7.73 19.49 34.08
CA GLY A 29 9.07 19.54 33.49
C GLY A 29 9.68 18.18 33.15
N GLN A 30 9.02 17.06 33.47
CA GLN A 30 9.51 15.72 33.12
C GLN A 30 9.22 15.37 31.67
N MET A 31 10.16 14.67 31.04
CA MET A 31 10.01 14.15 29.68
C MET A 31 8.93 13.05 29.66
N TYR A 32 8.14 13.03 28.60
CA TYR A 32 7.27 11.91 28.28
C TYR A 32 7.35 11.59 26.79
N LEU A 33 7.02 10.36 26.42
CA LEU A 33 6.90 9.94 25.02
C LEU A 33 5.44 9.63 24.70
N THR A 34 4.98 10.13 23.56
CA THR A 34 3.81 9.60 22.87
C THR A 34 4.30 8.66 21.78
N VAL A 35 3.99 7.38 21.90
CA VAL A 35 4.41 6.33 20.97
C VAL A 35 3.18 5.81 20.21
N SER A 36 3.31 5.58 18.90
CA SER A 36 2.30 4.82 18.16
C SER A 36 2.79 3.39 18.03
N LEU A 37 2.01 2.44 18.53
CA LEU A 37 2.33 1.03 18.61
C LEU A 37 1.42 0.25 17.67
N GLN A 38 1.99 -0.66 16.89
CA GLN A 38 1.27 -1.44 15.88
C GLN A 38 1.44 -2.94 16.10
N ASP A 39 0.36 -3.68 15.88
CA ASP A 39 0.39 -5.10 15.56
C ASP A 39 -0.34 -5.35 14.22
N ASN A 40 -0.45 -6.61 13.80
CA ASN A 40 -1.15 -6.96 12.55
C ASN A 40 -2.68 -6.73 12.54
N THR A 41 -3.25 -6.18 13.62
CA THR A 41 -4.69 -5.87 13.71
C THR A 41 -5.01 -4.38 13.80
N GLY A 42 -4.02 -3.52 14.04
CA GLY A 42 -4.23 -2.09 14.08
C GLY A 42 -3.11 -1.32 14.77
N GLN A 43 -3.37 -0.04 15.05
CA GLN A 43 -2.48 0.84 15.80
C GLN A 43 -3.17 1.35 17.07
N ILE A 44 -2.38 1.55 18.13
CA ILE A 44 -2.83 2.17 19.38
C ILE A 44 -1.78 3.16 19.88
N GLU A 45 -2.24 4.30 20.41
CA GLU A 45 -1.35 5.26 21.05
C GLU A 45 -0.95 4.77 22.44
N GLY A 46 0.34 4.87 22.77
CA GLY A 46 0.89 4.65 24.09
C GLY A 46 1.55 5.90 24.66
N ARG A 47 1.50 6.06 25.98
CA ARG A 47 2.22 7.10 26.73
C ARG A 47 3.21 6.50 27.70
N VAL A 48 4.48 6.87 27.53
CA VAL A 48 5.57 6.60 28.46
C VAL A 48 5.76 7.87 29.29
N TRP A 49 5.35 7.85 30.54
CA TRP A 49 5.54 8.97 31.46
C TRP A 49 6.91 8.89 32.12
N ASP A 50 7.45 10.03 32.54
CA ASP A 50 8.76 10.14 33.19
C ASP A 50 9.88 9.44 32.41
N ALA A 51 9.82 9.56 31.08
CA ALA A 51 10.67 8.84 30.16
C ALA A 51 12.14 9.24 30.31
N THR A 52 13.02 8.27 30.13
CA THR A 52 14.48 8.42 30.12
C THR A 52 15.04 8.42 28.69
N GLU A 53 16.31 8.76 28.52
CA GLU A 53 16.98 8.59 27.21
C GLU A 53 17.08 7.11 26.79
N THR A 54 17.03 6.16 27.74
CA THR A 54 16.95 4.74 27.40
C THR A 54 15.59 4.41 26.78
N ASP A 55 14.50 4.97 27.30
CA ASP A 55 13.16 4.79 26.72
C ASP A 55 13.08 5.39 25.31
N VAL A 56 13.76 6.49 25.05
CA VAL A 56 13.86 7.06 23.70
C VAL A 56 14.48 6.06 22.72
N GLU A 57 15.57 5.39 23.11
CA GLU A 57 16.22 4.40 22.26
C GLU A 57 15.40 3.11 22.12
N VAL A 58 14.69 2.70 23.19
CA VAL A 58 13.78 1.54 23.16
C VAL A 58 12.60 1.81 22.22
N PHE A 59 11.92 2.93 22.41
CA PHE A 59 10.74 3.32 21.64
C PHE A 59 11.09 4.14 20.39
N LYS A 60 12.27 3.92 19.83
CA LYS A 60 12.66 4.49 18.56
C LYS A 60 11.80 3.90 17.43
N GLN A 61 11.35 4.74 16.51
CA GLN A 61 10.64 4.28 15.31
C GLN A 61 11.46 3.20 14.59
N GLY A 62 10.82 2.09 14.21
CA GLY A 62 11.49 0.94 13.61
C GLY A 62 11.74 -0.21 14.59
N ASN A 63 11.78 0.07 15.90
CA ASN A 63 12.00 -0.99 16.86
C ASN A 63 10.76 -1.85 17.05
N PHE A 64 11.01 -3.14 17.17
CA PHE A 64 10.06 -4.09 17.70
C PHE A 64 10.29 -4.16 19.21
N VAL A 65 9.23 -3.97 19.98
CA VAL A 65 9.31 -3.84 21.43
C VAL A 65 8.32 -4.76 22.10
N LYS A 66 8.73 -5.41 23.18
CA LYS A 66 7.84 -6.03 24.14
C LYS A 66 7.43 -4.97 25.15
N VAL A 67 6.13 -4.72 25.29
CA VAL A 67 5.58 -3.64 26.11
C VAL A 67 4.74 -4.22 27.24
N VAL A 68 4.97 -3.69 28.44
CA VAL A 68 4.07 -3.86 29.59
C VAL A 68 3.27 -2.57 29.75
N ALA A 69 1.95 -2.64 29.63
CA ALA A 69 1.09 -1.46 29.69
C ALA A 69 -0.27 -1.75 30.33
N ASP A 70 -0.87 -0.71 30.91
CA ASP A 70 -2.29 -0.71 31.29
C ASP A 70 -3.12 -0.07 30.17
N VAL A 71 -4.20 -0.73 29.76
CA VAL A 71 -5.15 -0.18 28.79
C VAL A 71 -6.10 0.78 29.53
N ILE A 72 -6.11 2.04 29.13
CA ILE A 72 -6.93 3.10 29.72
C ILE A 72 -7.82 3.74 28.66
N GLU A 73 -8.97 4.28 29.06
CA GLU A 73 -9.77 5.14 28.19
C GLU A 73 -9.41 6.62 28.42
N TYR A 74 -9.10 7.34 27.35
CA TYR A 74 -8.86 8.78 27.39
C TYR A 74 -9.61 9.47 26.27
N ARG A 75 -10.55 10.36 26.63
CA ARG A 75 -11.40 11.10 25.68
C ARG A 75 -12.07 10.16 24.66
N SER A 76 -12.71 9.10 25.17
CA SER A 76 -13.43 8.11 24.36
C SER A 76 -12.59 7.28 23.40
N ASN A 77 -11.26 7.26 23.59
CA ASN A 77 -10.34 6.42 22.83
C ASN A 77 -9.48 5.58 23.79
N LEU A 78 -9.24 4.33 23.43
CA LEU A 78 -8.29 3.49 24.16
C LEU A 78 -6.85 3.98 23.94
N GLN A 79 -6.07 3.98 25.01
CA GLN A 79 -4.66 4.35 25.03
C GLN A 79 -3.90 3.38 25.96
N LEU A 80 -2.63 3.13 25.65
CA LEU A 80 -1.74 2.37 26.53
C LEU A 80 -1.00 3.31 27.48
N LYS A 81 -1.18 3.13 28.80
CA LYS A 81 -0.25 3.67 29.78
C LYS A 81 0.93 2.72 29.89
N VAL A 82 2.03 3.06 29.21
CA VAL A 82 3.21 2.21 29.11
C VAL A 82 4.01 2.27 30.41
N MET A 83 4.30 1.10 30.97
CA MET A 83 5.05 0.93 32.20
C MET A 83 6.52 0.59 31.91
N THR A 84 6.75 -0.35 31.00
CA THR A 84 8.11 -0.72 30.52
C THR A 84 8.07 -1.16 29.06
N GLY A 85 9.22 -1.04 28.39
CA GLY A 85 9.45 -1.57 27.05
C GLY A 85 10.84 -2.18 26.93
N GLU A 86 10.97 -3.22 26.13
CA GLU A 86 12.26 -3.86 25.81
C GLU A 86 12.35 -4.14 24.31
N VAL A 87 13.48 -3.82 23.68
CA VAL A 87 13.70 -4.09 22.25
C VAL A 87 13.84 -5.60 22.02
N LEU A 88 13.09 -6.12 21.07
CA LEU A 88 13.14 -7.50 20.62
C LEU A 88 14.29 -7.72 19.65
N ASN A 89 14.85 -8.94 19.66
CA ASN A 89 15.88 -9.33 18.72
C ASN A 89 15.26 -9.59 17.34
N PRO A 90 15.77 -8.97 16.25
CA PRO A 90 15.29 -9.18 14.88
C PRO A 90 15.11 -10.64 14.46
N LYS A 91 15.91 -11.56 15.02
CA LYS A 91 15.85 -12.99 14.68
C LYS A 91 14.62 -13.73 15.24
N ASP A 92 14.00 -13.18 16.27
CA ASP A 92 12.85 -13.79 16.96
C ASP A 92 11.51 -13.21 16.46
N ILE A 93 11.56 -12.36 15.42
CA ILE A 93 10.42 -11.59 14.94
C ILE A 93 9.88 -12.21 13.66
N ARG A 94 8.58 -12.51 13.67
CA ARG A 94 7.83 -12.80 12.45
C ARG A 94 7.08 -11.52 12.05
N LEU A 95 7.44 -10.97 10.89
CA LEU A 95 6.96 -9.64 10.45
C LEU A 95 5.43 -9.57 10.31
N ASP A 96 4.80 -10.68 9.93
CA ASP A 96 3.35 -10.86 9.79
C ASP A 96 2.56 -10.72 11.11
N GLU A 97 3.24 -10.74 12.26
CA GLU A 97 2.60 -10.44 13.55
C GLU A 97 2.45 -8.94 13.83
N PHE A 98 3.19 -8.10 13.08
CA PHE A 98 3.31 -6.66 13.32
C PHE A 98 2.85 -5.80 12.15
N THR A 99 2.85 -6.34 10.94
CA THR A 99 2.33 -5.66 9.77
C THR A 99 0.90 -6.11 9.54
N MET A 100 0.02 -5.15 9.25
CA MET A 100 -1.21 -5.51 8.55
C MET A 100 -0.80 -6.15 7.24
N ALA A 101 -1.52 -7.18 6.82
CA ALA A 101 -1.30 -7.89 5.57
C ALA A 101 -2.57 -7.84 4.73
N SER A 102 -2.41 -8.10 3.43
CA SER A 102 -3.55 -8.31 2.53
C SER A 102 -4.58 -9.28 3.16
N PRO A 103 -5.88 -9.00 3.03
CA PRO A 103 -6.93 -9.97 3.37
C PRO A 103 -6.87 -11.22 2.46
N VAL A 104 -6.18 -11.13 1.32
CA VAL A 104 -5.93 -12.24 0.39
C VAL A 104 -4.58 -12.87 0.72
N LYS A 105 -4.54 -14.21 0.75
CA LYS A 105 -3.30 -14.95 1.01
C LYS A 105 -2.29 -14.74 -0.12
N LEU A 106 -1.01 -14.63 0.23
CA LEU A 106 0.07 -14.43 -0.74
C LEU A 106 0.08 -15.53 -1.81
N GLU A 107 -0.14 -16.79 -1.44
CA GLU A 107 -0.12 -17.91 -2.39
C GLU A 107 -1.23 -17.81 -3.45
N VAL A 108 -2.35 -17.17 -3.12
CA VAL A 108 -3.43 -16.90 -4.07
C VAL A 108 -3.02 -15.77 -5.01
N LEU A 109 -2.41 -14.70 -4.47
CA LEU A 109 -1.95 -13.55 -5.24
C LEU A 109 -0.83 -13.93 -6.23
N THR A 110 0.14 -14.73 -5.79
CA THR A 110 1.23 -15.17 -6.67
C THR A 110 0.73 -16.14 -7.74
N ALA A 111 -0.21 -17.04 -7.43
CA ALA A 111 -0.82 -17.91 -8.44
C ALA A 111 -1.59 -17.11 -9.51
N GLU A 112 -2.31 -16.04 -9.12
CA GLU A 112 -2.95 -15.15 -10.09
C GLU A 112 -1.93 -14.34 -10.90
N LEU A 113 -0.82 -13.91 -10.30
CA LEU A 113 0.29 -13.27 -11.04
C LEU A 113 0.83 -14.20 -12.12
N ASP A 114 1.15 -15.45 -11.78
CA ASP A 114 1.68 -16.45 -12.71
C ASP A 114 0.69 -16.69 -13.87
N LYS A 115 -0.61 -16.76 -13.55
CA LYS A 115 -1.67 -16.89 -14.54
C LYS A 115 -1.72 -15.69 -15.48
N LEU A 116 -1.66 -14.46 -14.96
CA LEU A 116 -1.67 -13.24 -15.77
C LEU A 116 -0.45 -13.18 -16.70
N LEU A 117 0.75 -13.46 -16.19
CA LEU A 117 1.99 -13.53 -16.99
C LEU A 117 1.85 -14.55 -18.12
N SER A 118 1.32 -15.74 -17.82
CA SER A 118 1.11 -16.79 -18.83
C SER A 118 0.00 -16.48 -19.85
N SER A 119 -0.86 -15.50 -19.56
CA SER A 119 -1.99 -15.12 -20.42
C SER A 119 -1.62 -14.10 -21.51
N LEU A 120 -0.44 -13.49 -21.41
CA LEU A 120 0.07 -12.54 -22.40
C LEU A 120 0.40 -13.30 -23.70
N SER A 121 -0.14 -12.83 -24.82
CA SER A 121 -0.02 -13.46 -26.13
C SER A 121 1.02 -12.78 -27.03
N ASP A 122 1.25 -11.48 -26.86
CA ASP A 122 2.28 -10.73 -27.59
C ASP A 122 3.69 -11.04 -27.03
N PRO A 123 4.60 -11.60 -27.85
CA PRO A 123 5.92 -12.04 -27.38
C PRO A 123 6.84 -10.91 -26.89
N ASP A 124 6.71 -9.69 -27.41
CA ASP A 124 7.54 -8.56 -26.99
C ASP A 124 7.03 -8.03 -25.65
N ILE A 125 5.71 -7.90 -25.49
CA ILE A 125 5.08 -7.54 -24.21
C ILE A 125 5.46 -8.55 -23.13
N GLN A 126 5.31 -9.85 -23.41
CA GLN A 126 5.61 -10.92 -22.46
C GLN A 126 7.07 -10.81 -21.95
N LYS A 127 8.05 -10.67 -22.86
CA LYS A 127 9.47 -10.54 -22.48
C LYS A 127 9.74 -9.31 -21.60
N ILE A 128 9.14 -8.17 -21.93
CA ILE A 128 9.31 -6.93 -21.15
C ILE A 128 8.77 -7.13 -19.73
N VAL A 129 7.54 -7.62 -19.62
CA VAL A 129 6.86 -7.79 -18.33
C VAL A 129 7.57 -8.83 -17.47
N GLU A 130 7.88 -10.01 -18.02
CA GLU A 130 8.58 -11.06 -17.27
C GLU A 130 9.94 -10.58 -16.77
N ARG A 131 10.70 -9.84 -17.60
CA ARG A 131 12.01 -9.31 -17.19
C ARG A 131 11.88 -8.30 -16.05
N LEU A 132 11.00 -7.31 -16.18
CA LEU A 132 10.83 -6.29 -15.14
C LEU A 132 10.27 -6.89 -13.84
N ILE A 133 9.27 -7.76 -13.92
CA ILE A 133 8.71 -8.42 -12.73
C ILE A 133 9.76 -9.29 -12.06
N SER A 134 10.56 -10.05 -12.82
CA SER A 134 11.64 -10.87 -12.26
C SER A 134 12.70 -10.03 -11.55
N ASP A 135 13.09 -8.90 -12.13
CA ASP A 135 14.11 -8.01 -11.54
C ASP A 135 13.64 -7.38 -10.22
N HIS A 136 12.32 -7.29 -10.01
CA HIS A 136 11.69 -6.67 -8.83
C HIS A 136 10.92 -7.61 -7.92
N TYR A 137 10.89 -8.92 -8.22
CA TYR A 137 9.90 -9.87 -7.70
C TYR A 137 9.76 -9.84 -6.16
N GLU A 138 10.88 -9.98 -5.45
CA GLU A 138 10.89 -10.02 -3.98
C GLU A 138 10.29 -8.75 -3.35
N ALA A 139 10.61 -7.58 -3.90
CA ALA A 139 10.04 -6.33 -3.45
C ALA A 139 8.57 -6.21 -3.87
N PHE A 140 8.24 -6.59 -5.12
CA PHE A 140 6.90 -6.50 -5.67
C PHE A 140 5.87 -7.30 -4.85
N ILE A 141 6.23 -8.51 -4.42
CA ILE A 141 5.33 -9.32 -3.62
C ILE A 141 5.23 -8.87 -2.16
N THR A 142 6.26 -8.21 -1.60
CA THR A 142 6.28 -7.86 -0.17
C THR A 142 5.85 -6.42 0.13
N TYR A 143 6.02 -5.49 -0.81
CA TYR A 143 5.85 -4.05 -0.57
C TYR A 143 4.37 -3.63 -0.44
N PRO A 144 4.10 -2.52 0.29
CA PRO A 144 2.80 -1.86 0.26
C PRO A 144 2.56 -1.10 -1.04
N ALA A 145 1.30 -0.87 -1.43
CA ALA A 145 0.98 -0.03 -2.59
C ALA A 145 1.04 1.46 -2.27
N ALA A 146 0.90 1.87 -1.00
CA ALA A 146 1.05 3.26 -0.61
C ALA A 146 1.66 3.38 0.77
N SER A 147 2.28 4.53 1.04
CA SER A 147 2.85 4.81 2.36
C SER A 147 1.79 5.01 3.45
N ARG A 148 0.59 5.53 3.13
CA ARG A 148 -0.45 5.89 4.12
C ARG A 148 -1.92 5.82 3.65
N LEU A 149 -2.20 5.59 2.36
CA LEU A 149 -3.54 5.83 1.79
C LEU A 149 -4.34 4.56 1.56
N HIS A 150 -3.94 3.75 0.59
CA HIS A 150 -4.60 2.50 0.20
C HIS A 150 -3.55 1.39 0.11
N HIS A 151 -3.90 0.18 0.55
CA HIS A 151 -3.00 -0.97 0.52
C HIS A 151 -1.65 -0.72 1.23
N GLU A 152 -1.63 0.02 2.34
CA GLU A 152 -0.44 0.34 3.13
C GLU A 152 0.07 -0.84 4.00
N TYR A 153 -0.17 -2.05 3.54
CA TYR A 153 0.11 -3.32 4.22
C TYR A 153 1.00 -4.23 3.38
N THR A 154 1.59 -5.23 4.01
CA THR A 154 2.43 -6.22 3.31
C THR A 154 1.62 -6.94 2.23
N HIS A 155 2.24 -7.11 1.05
CA HIS A 155 1.62 -7.62 -0.19
C HIS A 155 0.56 -6.68 -0.80
N GLY A 156 0.45 -5.44 -0.31
CA GLY A 156 -0.53 -4.48 -0.78
C GLY A 156 -0.32 -4.08 -2.24
N LEU A 157 0.94 -3.94 -2.68
CA LEU A 157 1.28 -3.62 -4.07
C LEU A 157 0.78 -4.73 -5.02
N LEU A 158 1.10 -5.98 -4.70
CA LEU A 158 0.64 -7.13 -5.47
C LEU A 158 -0.90 -7.26 -5.47
N GLU A 159 -1.57 -7.12 -4.32
CA GLU A 159 -3.03 -7.18 -4.27
C GLU A 159 -3.68 -6.12 -5.15
N HIS A 160 -3.20 -4.88 -5.07
CA HIS A 160 -3.69 -3.77 -5.88
C HIS A 160 -3.54 -4.11 -7.38
N THR A 161 -2.33 -4.43 -7.82
CA THR A 161 -2.05 -4.80 -9.22
C THR A 161 -2.93 -5.96 -9.72
N ILE A 162 -3.08 -7.03 -8.93
CA ILE A 162 -3.91 -8.18 -9.30
C ILE A 162 -5.40 -7.81 -9.33
N THR A 163 -5.87 -6.94 -8.44
CA THR A 163 -7.25 -6.44 -8.44
C THR A 163 -7.56 -5.66 -9.71
N LEU A 164 -6.67 -4.73 -10.09
CA LEU A 164 -6.80 -3.96 -11.33
C LEU A 164 -6.85 -4.87 -12.56
N ALA A 165 -5.94 -5.84 -12.67
CA ALA A 165 -5.88 -6.75 -13.82
C ALA A 165 -7.16 -7.59 -13.94
N ASN A 166 -7.67 -8.08 -12.81
CA ASN A 166 -8.92 -8.83 -12.74
C ASN A 166 -10.16 -7.98 -13.10
N LEU A 167 -10.18 -6.71 -12.72
CA LEU A 167 -11.24 -5.78 -13.10
C LEU A 167 -11.15 -5.44 -14.60
N ALA A 168 -9.94 -5.20 -15.11
CA ALA A 168 -9.70 -4.94 -16.51
C ALA A 168 -10.22 -6.07 -17.40
N ASP A 169 -9.89 -7.32 -17.07
CA ASP A 169 -10.36 -8.49 -17.81
C ASP A 169 -11.88 -8.55 -17.92
N ARG A 170 -12.58 -8.35 -16.79
CA ARG A 170 -14.05 -8.37 -16.76
C ARG A 170 -14.67 -7.25 -17.58
N ILE A 171 -14.09 -6.05 -17.52
CA ILE A 171 -14.57 -4.90 -18.32
C ILE A 171 -14.34 -5.15 -19.81
N ILE A 172 -13.16 -5.64 -20.16
CA ILE A 172 -12.78 -5.94 -21.56
C ILE A 172 -13.69 -7.03 -22.12
N GLU A 173 -13.86 -8.14 -21.39
CA GLU A 173 -14.74 -9.26 -21.76
C GLU A 173 -16.17 -8.79 -22.00
N TYR A 174 -16.74 -8.02 -21.05
CA TYR A 174 -18.09 -7.50 -21.17
C TYR A 174 -18.30 -6.65 -22.44
N TYR A 175 -17.36 -5.75 -22.77
CA TYR A 175 -17.49 -4.91 -23.96
C TYR A 175 -17.27 -5.69 -25.26
N LEU A 176 -16.36 -6.66 -25.27
CA LEU A 176 -16.17 -7.55 -26.42
C LEU A 176 -17.43 -8.37 -26.71
N GLU A 177 -18.08 -8.91 -25.68
CA GLU A 177 -19.34 -9.63 -25.81
C GLU A 177 -20.48 -8.72 -26.28
N LEU A 178 -20.63 -7.55 -25.65
CA LEU A 178 -21.72 -6.62 -25.94
C LEU A 178 -21.68 -6.09 -27.38
N TYR A 179 -20.48 -5.83 -27.92
CA TYR A 179 -20.28 -5.26 -29.25
C TYR A 179 -19.90 -6.31 -30.30
N GLU A 180 -20.11 -7.61 -30.01
CA GLU A 180 -19.85 -8.71 -30.96
C GLU A 180 -18.44 -8.68 -31.58
N GLY A 181 -17.44 -8.22 -30.82
CA GLY A 181 -16.04 -8.10 -31.26
C GLY A 181 -15.69 -6.82 -32.02
N ASP A 182 -16.63 -5.94 -32.35
CA ASP A 182 -16.35 -4.64 -33.02
C ASP A 182 -15.72 -3.60 -32.07
N TRP A 183 -15.66 -3.90 -30.77
CA TRP A 183 -14.96 -3.09 -29.79
C TRP A 183 -13.48 -3.48 -29.70
N HIS A 184 -12.60 -2.59 -30.16
CA HIS A 184 -11.17 -2.85 -30.23
C HIS A 184 -10.43 -2.25 -29.03
N ILE A 185 -9.77 -3.11 -28.25
CA ILE A 185 -8.78 -2.76 -27.21
C ILE A 185 -7.67 -3.82 -27.22
N ASN A 186 -6.42 -3.43 -26.98
CA ASN A 186 -5.34 -4.39 -26.81
C ASN A 186 -5.27 -4.84 -25.35
N ARG A 187 -5.78 -6.04 -25.06
CA ARG A 187 -5.78 -6.63 -23.71
C ARG A 187 -4.36 -6.74 -23.13
N ASP A 188 -3.40 -7.22 -23.92
CA ASP A 188 -2.03 -7.44 -23.44
C ASP A 188 -1.37 -6.13 -23.02
N LEU A 189 -1.58 -5.04 -23.75
CA LEU A 189 -1.11 -3.70 -23.33
C LEU A 189 -1.77 -3.23 -22.03
N VAL A 190 -3.06 -3.50 -21.83
CA VAL A 190 -3.75 -3.15 -20.56
C VAL A 190 -3.18 -3.94 -19.40
N ILE A 191 -3.08 -5.26 -19.52
CA ILE A 191 -2.58 -6.13 -18.45
C ILE A 191 -1.10 -5.83 -18.17
N ALA A 192 -0.26 -5.69 -19.19
CA ALA A 192 1.13 -5.31 -19.01
C ALA A 192 1.27 -3.91 -18.37
N GLY A 193 0.48 -2.94 -18.81
CA GLY A 193 0.42 -1.62 -18.21
C GLY A 193 0.09 -1.69 -16.72
N ILE A 194 -0.91 -2.47 -16.33
CA ILE A 194 -1.30 -2.69 -14.93
C ILE A 194 -0.18 -3.38 -14.13
N LEU A 195 0.44 -4.43 -14.68
CA LEU A 195 1.51 -5.15 -13.99
C LEU A 195 2.73 -4.26 -13.71
N LEU A 196 2.95 -3.22 -14.54
CA LEU A 196 4.15 -2.39 -14.47
C LEU A 196 3.95 -0.98 -13.89
N HIS A 197 2.73 -0.41 -13.93
CA HIS A 197 2.51 1.02 -13.65
C HIS A 197 3.10 1.49 -12.32
N ASP A 198 2.97 0.65 -11.30
CA ASP A 198 3.38 0.92 -9.92
C ASP A 198 4.65 0.18 -9.51
N LEU A 199 5.28 -0.58 -10.40
CA LEU A 199 6.45 -1.38 -10.06
C LEU A 199 7.61 -0.52 -9.57
N GLY A 200 7.68 0.76 -9.98
CA GLY A 200 8.66 1.72 -9.47
C GLY A 200 8.56 1.99 -7.96
N LYS A 201 7.47 1.58 -7.30
CA LYS A 201 7.34 1.63 -5.84
C LYS A 201 8.37 0.75 -5.14
N THR A 202 8.89 -0.30 -5.79
CA THR A 202 9.99 -1.11 -5.25
C THR A 202 11.30 -0.32 -5.11
N ILE A 203 11.44 0.79 -5.85
CA ILE A 203 12.60 1.70 -5.84
C ILE A 203 12.30 2.96 -5.03
N GLU A 204 11.07 3.48 -5.14
CA GLU A 204 10.62 4.70 -4.43
C GLU A 204 10.64 4.50 -2.90
N LEU A 205 10.40 3.27 -2.46
CA LEU A 205 10.14 2.92 -1.07
C LEU A 205 11.30 2.11 -0.46
N SER A 206 11.64 2.39 0.79
CA SER A 206 12.79 1.77 1.48
C SER A 206 12.58 0.33 1.93
N GLY A 207 11.35 -0.21 1.84
CA GLY A 207 11.02 -1.55 2.31
C GLY A 207 9.56 -1.74 2.68
N PRO A 208 9.17 -2.96 3.10
CA PRO A 208 7.78 -3.33 3.38
C PRO A 208 7.26 -2.88 4.75
N VAL A 209 8.15 -2.46 5.65
CA VAL A 209 7.82 -2.05 7.03
C VAL A 209 8.33 -0.64 7.30
N LEU A 210 7.46 0.22 7.83
CA LEU A 210 7.80 1.62 8.15
C LEU A 210 8.48 2.34 7.00
N THR A 211 7.87 2.16 5.85
CA THR A 211 8.39 2.59 4.57
C THR A 211 8.63 4.09 4.55
N ASN A 212 9.85 4.47 4.25
CA ASN A 212 10.22 5.84 3.93
C ASN A 212 10.49 5.95 2.43
N TYR A 213 10.31 7.16 1.90
CA TYR A 213 10.75 7.44 0.53
C TYR A 213 12.28 7.45 0.47
N THR A 214 12.84 6.77 -0.53
CA THR A 214 14.27 6.83 -0.90
C THR A 214 14.63 8.21 -1.45
N LEU A 215 15.92 8.47 -1.70
CA LEU A 215 16.33 9.74 -2.31
C LEU A 215 15.70 9.89 -3.71
N GLU A 216 15.80 8.82 -4.50
CA GLU A 216 15.22 8.67 -5.83
C GLU A 216 13.71 8.79 -5.76
N GLY A 217 13.06 8.11 -4.81
CA GLY A 217 11.62 8.20 -4.60
C GLY A 217 11.13 9.61 -4.30
N LYS A 218 11.85 10.37 -3.46
CA LYS A 218 11.48 11.76 -3.14
C LYS A 218 11.71 12.74 -4.29
N LEU A 219 12.74 12.53 -5.10
CA LEU A 219 13.15 13.48 -6.13
C LEU A 219 12.55 13.19 -7.52
N ILE A 220 12.30 11.93 -7.82
CA ILE A 220 11.93 11.45 -9.16
C ILE A 220 10.52 10.85 -9.16
N GLY A 221 10.20 10.05 -8.14
CA GLY A 221 8.91 9.35 -8.01
C GLY A 221 8.83 8.07 -8.86
N HIS A 222 8.02 7.11 -8.39
CA HIS A 222 7.91 5.77 -8.98
C HIS A 222 7.58 5.76 -10.48
N ILE A 223 6.70 6.64 -10.95
CA ILE A 223 6.27 6.72 -12.36
C ILE A 223 7.47 6.88 -13.30
N SER A 224 8.31 7.87 -13.00
CA SER A 224 9.48 8.19 -13.82
C SER A 224 10.57 7.13 -13.67
N LEU A 225 10.72 6.55 -12.47
CA LEU A 225 11.70 5.49 -12.20
C LEU A 225 11.40 4.23 -13.02
N ILE A 226 10.16 3.72 -12.97
CA ILE A 226 9.83 2.49 -13.71
C ILE A 226 9.80 2.71 -15.21
N ASN A 227 9.39 3.89 -15.68
CA ASN A 227 9.48 4.20 -17.11
C ASN A 227 10.94 4.19 -17.62
N ALA A 228 11.89 4.68 -16.82
CA ALA A 228 13.31 4.64 -17.18
C ALA A 228 13.83 3.20 -17.28
N GLU A 229 13.45 2.33 -16.34
CA GLU A 229 13.83 0.92 -16.39
C GLU A 229 13.16 0.17 -17.53
N LEU A 230 11.89 0.43 -17.82
CA LEU A 230 11.18 -0.12 -18.97
C LEU A 230 11.93 0.19 -20.27
N LEU A 231 12.27 1.45 -20.51
CA LEU A 231 12.99 1.85 -21.73
C LEU A 231 14.37 1.20 -21.83
N LYS A 232 15.10 1.08 -20.71
CA LYS A 232 16.38 0.38 -20.65
C LYS A 232 16.23 -1.11 -20.98
N VAL A 233 15.26 -1.80 -20.38
CA VAL A 233 14.98 -3.22 -20.66
C VAL A 233 14.58 -3.42 -22.13
N CYS A 234 13.77 -2.54 -22.70
CA CYS A 234 13.40 -2.62 -24.11
C CYS A 234 14.60 -2.45 -25.05
N GLU A 235 15.55 -1.58 -24.70
CA GLU A 235 16.81 -1.42 -25.44
C GLU A 235 17.68 -2.68 -25.35
N GLU A 236 17.85 -3.26 -24.15
CA GLU A 236 18.60 -4.51 -23.93
C GLU A 236 17.98 -5.71 -24.67
N LEU A 237 16.65 -5.76 -24.78
CA LEU A 237 15.91 -6.79 -25.51
C LEU A 237 15.82 -6.52 -27.02
N GLU A 238 16.42 -5.42 -27.49
CA GLU A 238 16.43 -4.98 -28.89
C GLU A 238 15.03 -4.81 -29.53
N ILE A 239 14.01 -4.46 -28.73
CA ILE A 239 12.63 -4.31 -29.20
C ILE A 239 12.52 -3.05 -30.07
N LYS A 240 12.04 -3.21 -31.32
CA LYS A 240 11.93 -2.13 -32.33
C LYS A 240 10.50 -1.72 -32.67
N SER A 241 9.50 -2.42 -32.12
CA SER A 241 8.09 -2.10 -32.28
C SER A 241 7.71 -0.82 -31.51
N GLU A 242 6.46 -0.38 -31.62
CA GLU A 242 5.94 0.75 -30.84
C GLU A 242 5.57 0.38 -29.39
N ILE A 243 5.65 -0.90 -29.02
CA ILE A 243 5.28 -1.42 -27.70
C ILE A 243 5.95 -0.65 -26.55
N PRO A 244 7.28 -0.38 -26.57
CA PRO A 244 7.92 0.40 -25.51
C PRO A 244 7.27 1.77 -25.31
N THR A 245 6.95 2.46 -26.40
CA THR A 245 6.29 3.78 -26.37
C THR A 245 4.88 3.68 -25.79
N LEU A 246 4.11 2.67 -26.18
CA LEU A 246 2.74 2.49 -25.70
C LEU A 246 2.70 2.12 -24.21
N LEU A 247 3.58 1.22 -23.75
CA LEU A 247 3.71 0.88 -22.33
C LEU A 247 4.22 2.08 -21.51
N SER A 248 5.23 2.80 -22.00
CA SER A 248 5.66 4.06 -21.41
C SER A 248 4.51 5.04 -21.26
N HIS A 249 3.66 5.19 -22.28
CA HIS A 249 2.51 6.09 -22.20
C HIS A 249 1.50 5.65 -21.13
N ILE A 250 1.19 4.35 -21.04
CA ILE A 250 0.30 3.83 -20.00
C ILE A 250 0.87 4.11 -18.61
N ILE A 251 2.15 3.80 -18.39
CA ILE A 251 2.85 4.07 -17.12
C ILE A 251 2.84 5.57 -16.81
N LEU A 252 3.25 6.43 -17.72
CA LEU A 252 3.34 7.87 -17.46
C LEU A 252 1.96 8.52 -17.25
N ALA A 253 0.90 7.92 -17.77
CA ALA A 253 -0.46 8.46 -17.71
C ALA A 253 -1.33 7.88 -16.59
N HIS A 254 -0.88 6.90 -15.80
CA HIS A 254 -1.81 6.09 -15.01
C HIS A 254 -2.57 6.84 -13.91
N HIS A 255 -1.98 7.83 -13.22
CA HIS A 255 -2.76 8.70 -12.32
C HIS A 255 -3.79 9.61 -13.05
N GLY A 256 -3.82 9.61 -14.38
CA GLY A 256 -4.89 10.19 -15.20
C GLY A 256 -4.83 11.69 -15.41
N LYS A 257 -4.31 12.44 -14.44
CA LYS A 257 -4.24 13.89 -14.47
C LYS A 257 -2.88 14.42 -14.03
N LEU A 258 -2.49 15.55 -14.62
CA LEU A 258 -1.27 16.26 -14.24
C LEU A 258 -1.27 16.68 -12.76
N GLU A 259 -2.44 17.07 -12.22
CA GLU A 259 -2.62 17.43 -10.81
C GLU A 259 -2.42 16.26 -9.84
N TYR A 260 -2.53 15.02 -10.32
CA TYR A 260 -2.27 13.81 -9.53
C TYR A 260 -0.83 13.29 -9.72
N GLY A 261 0.02 14.03 -10.44
CA GLY A 261 1.44 13.74 -10.60
C GLY A 261 1.81 12.96 -11.87
N SER A 262 0.84 12.61 -12.74
CA SER A 262 1.16 12.04 -14.05
C SER A 262 1.92 13.03 -14.93
N PRO A 263 3.03 12.63 -15.57
CA PRO A 263 3.71 13.46 -16.57
C PRO A 263 2.87 13.81 -17.81
N VAL A 264 1.95 12.92 -18.19
CA VAL A 264 1.04 13.08 -19.35
C VAL A 264 -0.37 12.58 -18.99
N ILE A 265 -1.38 12.96 -19.78
CA ILE A 265 -2.74 12.42 -19.63
C ILE A 265 -2.94 11.17 -20.50
N PRO A 266 -3.89 10.27 -20.17
CA PRO A 266 -4.17 9.12 -21.02
C PRO A 266 -4.68 9.55 -22.40
N MET A 267 -4.15 8.92 -23.45
CA MET A 267 -4.44 9.25 -24.86
C MET A 267 -4.78 8.03 -25.71
N THR A 268 -4.79 6.84 -25.09
CA THR A 268 -5.20 5.57 -25.70
C THR A 268 -6.31 4.96 -24.86
N LYS A 269 -7.12 4.05 -25.42
CA LYS A 269 -8.18 3.37 -24.65
C LYS A 269 -7.58 2.56 -23.52
N GLU A 270 -6.44 1.95 -23.77
CA GLU A 270 -5.66 1.13 -22.84
C GLU A 270 -5.21 1.99 -21.65
N ALA A 271 -4.51 3.10 -21.91
CA ALA A 271 -4.04 4.00 -20.85
C ALA A 271 -5.21 4.60 -20.07
N PHE A 272 -6.30 4.94 -20.75
CA PHE A 272 -7.48 5.51 -20.10
C PHE A 272 -8.16 4.50 -19.19
N LEU A 273 -8.30 3.24 -19.64
CA LEU A 273 -8.86 2.17 -18.82
C LEU A 273 -8.00 1.88 -17.59
N VAL A 274 -6.67 1.75 -17.76
CA VAL A 274 -5.74 1.54 -16.63
C VAL A 274 -5.88 2.66 -15.61
N SER A 275 -5.90 3.92 -16.08
CA SER A 275 -6.03 5.07 -15.19
C SER A 275 -7.36 5.11 -14.43
N MET A 276 -8.47 4.76 -15.09
CA MET A 276 -9.77 4.69 -14.43
C MET A 276 -9.83 3.59 -13.37
N LEU A 277 -9.19 2.44 -13.64
CA LEU A 277 -9.18 1.30 -12.73
C LEU A 277 -8.32 1.56 -11.49
N ASP A 278 -7.16 2.18 -11.67
CA ASP A 278 -6.29 2.61 -10.58
C ASP A 278 -7.01 3.58 -9.63
N ASP A 279 -7.59 4.65 -10.19
CA ASP A 279 -8.37 5.63 -9.42
C ASP A 279 -9.60 4.98 -8.73
N LEU A 280 -10.29 4.05 -9.41
CA LEU A 280 -11.43 3.35 -8.83
C LEU A 280 -11.04 2.51 -7.60
N ASP A 281 -10.01 1.67 -7.72
CA ASP A 281 -9.58 0.78 -6.64
C ASP A 281 -9.11 1.57 -5.40
N ALA A 282 -8.26 2.59 -5.63
CA ALA A 282 -7.79 3.47 -4.57
C ALA A 282 -8.95 4.14 -3.82
N LYS A 283 -9.95 4.65 -4.54
CA LYS A 283 -11.13 5.31 -3.95
C LYS A 283 -12.02 4.33 -3.21
N MET A 284 -12.32 3.17 -3.77
CA MET A 284 -13.16 2.16 -3.14
C MET A 284 -12.54 1.63 -1.83
N LYS A 285 -11.23 1.43 -1.80
CA LYS A 285 -10.50 1.01 -0.59
C LYS A 285 -10.50 2.09 0.49
N LEU A 286 -10.34 3.36 0.11
CA LEU A 286 -10.45 4.48 1.06
C LEU A 286 -11.85 4.57 1.68
N ILE A 287 -12.91 4.39 0.89
CA ILE A 287 -14.30 4.38 1.35
C ILE A 287 -14.54 3.21 2.31
N GLU A 288 -14.14 1.99 1.93
CA GLU A 288 -14.34 0.80 2.75
C GLU A 288 -13.62 0.93 4.11
N LYS A 289 -12.37 1.42 4.08
CA LYS A 289 -11.60 1.68 5.29
C LYS A 289 -12.32 2.66 6.23
N ALA A 290 -12.85 3.77 5.70
CA ALA A 290 -13.59 4.75 6.49
C ALA A 290 -14.92 4.19 7.03
N LEU A 291 -15.64 3.39 6.24
CA LEU A 291 -16.89 2.77 6.66
C LEU A 291 -16.69 1.66 7.71
N SER A 292 -15.53 0.99 7.71
CA SER A 292 -15.23 -0.09 8.67
C SER A 292 -15.34 0.38 10.14
N SER A 293 -14.92 1.61 10.44
CA SER A 293 -14.97 2.25 11.76
C SER A 293 -16.23 3.08 12.00
N THR A 294 -17.12 3.21 11.02
CA THR A 294 -18.37 3.98 11.14
C THR A 294 -19.51 3.09 11.65
N ASN A 295 -20.37 3.59 12.54
CA ASN A 295 -21.54 2.84 12.99
C ASN A 295 -22.62 2.75 11.92
N SER A 296 -23.46 1.72 11.99
CA SER A 296 -24.58 1.57 11.06
C SER A 296 -25.59 2.70 11.25
N GLY A 297 -25.94 3.38 10.16
CA GLY A 297 -26.81 4.54 10.15
C GLY A 297 -26.12 5.89 10.35
N GLU A 298 -24.79 5.92 10.35
CA GLU A 298 -23.97 7.14 10.50
C GLU A 298 -23.15 7.43 9.23
N PHE A 299 -22.55 8.62 9.19
CA PHE A 299 -21.63 9.06 8.14
C PHE A 299 -20.19 8.94 8.61
N THR A 300 -19.28 8.67 7.67
CA THR A 300 -17.83 8.82 7.88
C THR A 300 -17.47 10.30 8.11
N ASP A 301 -16.31 10.54 8.71
CA ASP A 301 -15.62 11.82 8.57
C ASP A 301 -15.37 12.17 7.09
N ARG A 302 -15.08 13.45 6.82
CA ARG A 302 -14.80 13.93 5.47
C ARG A 302 -13.48 13.35 4.95
N LEU A 303 -13.52 12.74 3.78
CA LEU A 303 -12.36 12.16 3.12
C LEU A 303 -11.78 13.14 2.10
N TRP A 304 -10.66 13.80 2.45
CA TRP A 304 -10.05 14.84 1.61
C TRP A 304 -9.71 14.37 0.19
N ALA A 305 -9.29 13.10 0.05
CA ALA A 305 -8.94 12.48 -1.23
C ALA A 305 -10.16 12.21 -2.14
N LEU A 306 -11.37 12.40 -1.61
CA LEU A 306 -12.65 12.19 -2.30
C LEU A 306 -13.47 13.48 -2.26
N ASP A 307 -12.84 14.59 -2.64
CA ASP A 307 -13.45 15.93 -2.66
C ASP A 307 -14.06 16.33 -1.31
N SER A 308 -13.46 15.84 -0.21
CA SER A 308 -13.96 16.05 1.15
C SER A 308 -15.39 15.55 1.39
N ALA A 309 -15.83 14.54 0.63
CA ALA A 309 -17.12 13.89 0.81
C ALA A 309 -17.16 13.04 2.10
N SER A 310 -18.37 12.87 2.65
CA SER A 310 -18.70 11.92 3.72
C SER A 310 -19.57 10.81 3.14
N PHE A 311 -19.34 9.57 3.57
CA PHE A 311 -20.05 8.39 3.07
C PHE A 311 -20.96 7.82 4.15
N TYR A 312 -22.17 7.40 3.75
CA TYR A 312 -23.16 6.85 4.66
C TYR A 312 -23.01 5.33 4.80
N LYS A 313 -23.08 4.80 6.03
CA LYS A 313 -23.15 3.35 6.27
C LYS A 313 -24.62 2.93 6.45
N PRO A 314 -25.24 2.22 5.49
CA PRO A 314 -26.65 1.82 5.62
C PRO A 314 -26.90 0.94 6.84
N LYS A 315 -28.08 1.08 7.44
CA LYS A 315 -28.60 0.10 8.39
C LYS A 315 -28.93 -1.17 7.61
N LYS A 316 -28.40 -2.32 8.06
CA LYS A 316 -28.77 -3.63 7.51
C LYS A 316 -30.26 -3.90 7.71
#